data_AF-A0A9X3EJM9-F1
#
_entry.id   AF-A0A9X3EJM9-F1
#
_cell.length_a   1.000
_cell.length_b   1.000
_cell.length_c   1.000
_cell.angle_alpha   90.00
_cell.angle_beta   90.00
_cell.angle_gamma   90.00
#
_symmetry.space_group_name_H-M   'P 1'
#
loop_
_entity.id
_entity.type
_entity.pdbx_description
1 polymer ?
#
loop_
_entity_poly.entity_id
_entity_poly.type
_entity_poly.pdbx_seq_one_letter_code
_entity_poly.pdbx_strand_id
1 'polypeptide(L)'
;MAKIIGGITTSHIPAIGVAMDKQLEETPYFRDLFAIYPPIREWLGEEKPDIAVLFYNDHGLEMWLDKKPTFAIGCAPEYQNADEGWGIKPIPPVTGETELSWHIVNHLIENDFDPTVCQDIKVDHGATVPLTLLWPNFTYQGIKVIPISINCERHPMPKPSRSYAFGQAIGDAIRCWDSEQKVVVLGTGGLSHQLDGPRAGILNADFDNWCMDKLVSNPEEILQFSNVDLIERGGAQMVELAMWLAMRGCIKGEVEEKLRNYVSPISNTAVGVQLLLPKEA
;
A
#
# COMPACT_ATOMS: atom_id res chain seq x y z
N MET A 1 11.22 4.40 -21.63
CA MET A 1 11.45 4.49 -20.17
C MET A 1 10.13 4.26 -19.47
N ALA A 2 10.10 3.41 -18.45
CA ALA A 2 8.84 2.99 -17.85
C ALA A 2 8.13 4.19 -17.20
N LYS A 3 6.80 4.20 -17.28
CA LYS A 3 5.97 5.34 -16.86
C LYS A 3 5.17 4.98 -15.62
N ILE A 4 5.30 5.79 -14.57
CA ILE A 4 4.36 5.75 -13.45
C ILE A 4 3.08 6.48 -13.91
N ILE A 5 1.97 5.75 -14.02
CA ILE A 5 0.70 6.29 -14.54
C ILE A 5 -0.19 6.91 -13.45
N GLY A 6 0.01 6.50 -12.20
CA GLY A 6 -0.83 6.92 -11.08
C GLY A 6 -0.44 6.22 -9.79
N GLY A 7 -0.92 6.78 -8.69
CA GLY A 7 -0.82 6.21 -7.36
C GLY A 7 -2.20 5.98 -6.77
N ILE A 8 -2.38 4.83 -6.12
CA ILE A 8 -3.61 4.51 -5.40
C ILE A 8 -3.29 4.26 -3.94
N THR A 9 -4.03 4.88 -3.03
CA THR A 9 -4.04 4.47 -1.62
C THR A 9 -5.32 3.73 -1.28
N THR A 10 -5.23 2.75 -0.39
CA THR A 10 -6.40 1.98 0.07
C THR A 10 -6.08 1.23 1.36
N SER A 11 -7.00 1.25 2.32
CA SER A 11 -6.90 0.39 3.50
C SER A 11 -6.96 -1.10 3.12
N HIS A 12 -6.25 -1.94 3.85
CA HIS A 12 -6.12 -3.37 3.54
C HIS A 12 -6.71 -4.32 4.60
N ILE A 13 -7.54 -3.80 5.52
CA ILE A 13 -7.97 -4.56 6.70
C ILE A 13 -8.60 -5.94 6.35
N PRO A 14 -8.33 -7.01 7.12
CA PRO A 14 -8.85 -8.36 6.84
C PRO A 14 -10.36 -8.43 6.74
N ALA A 15 -11.08 -7.57 7.47
CA ALA A 15 -12.54 -7.51 7.46
C ALA A 15 -13.11 -7.24 6.05
N ILE A 16 -12.38 -6.51 5.20
CA ILE A 16 -12.76 -6.29 3.81
C ILE A 16 -12.61 -7.58 2.99
N GLY A 17 -11.52 -8.32 3.21
CA GLY A 17 -11.32 -9.65 2.63
C GLY A 17 -12.45 -10.63 3.01
N VAL A 18 -12.82 -10.67 4.29
CA VAL A 18 -13.97 -11.46 4.77
C VAL A 18 -15.28 -11.01 4.12
N ALA A 19 -15.49 -9.70 3.96
CA ALA A 19 -16.69 -9.18 3.32
C ALA A 19 -16.80 -9.64 1.86
N MET A 20 -15.69 -9.63 1.11
CA MET A 20 -15.64 -10.12 -0.28
C MET A 20 -15.87 -11.64 -0.37
N ASP A 21 -15.23 -12.44 0.48
CA ASP A 21 -15.41 -13.90 0.48
C ASP A 21 -16.85 -14.32 0.82
N LYS A 22 -17.50 -13.56 1.72
CA LYS A 22 -18.89 -13.82 2.17
C LYS A 22 -19.96 -13.06 1.40
N GLN A 23 -19.61 -12.34 0.34
CA GLN A 23 -20.53 -11.56 -0.50
C GLN A 23 -21.35 -10.53 0.30
N LEU A 24 -20.70 -9.80 1.21
CA LEU A 24 -21.32 -8.82 2.12
C LEU A 24 -21.24 -7.38 1.60
N GLU A 25 -20.72 -7.15 0.40
CA GLU A 25 -20.42 -5.83 -0.16
C GLU A 25 -21.65 -4.92 -0.22
N GLU A 26 -22.83 -5.48 -0.50
CA GLU A 26 -24.08 -4.72 -0.65
C GLU A 26 -24.82 -4.46 0.68
N THR A 27 -24.32 -5.02 1.78
CA THR A 27 -24.91 -4.83 3.11
C THR A 27 -24.80 -3.36 3.56
N PRO A 28 -25.72 -2.85 4.39
CA PRO A 28 -25.67 -1.46 4.83
C PRO A 28 -24.35 -1.04 5.51
N TYR A 29 -23.63 -1.99 6.10
CA TYR A 29 -22.35 -1.72 6.76
C TYR A 29 -21.19 -1.53 5.78
N PHE A 30 -21.17 -2.30 4.68
CA PHE A 30 -20.05 -2.32 3.74
C PHE A 30 -20.31 -1.55 2.44
N ARG A 31 -21.56 -1.24 2.11
CA ARG A 31 -21.93 -0.64 0.82
C ARG A 31 -21.14 0.62 0.50
N ASP A 32 -21.05 1.55 1.45
CA ASP A 32 -20.39 2.84 1.21
C ASP A 32 -18.87 2.68 0.99
N LEU A 33 -18.25 1.68 1.62
CA LEU A 33 -16.86 1.31 1.36
C LEU A 33 -16.70 0.77 -0.07
N PHE A 34 -17.50 -0.20 -0.48
CA PHE A 34 -17.31 -0.86 -1.79
C PHE A 34 -17.72 0.02 -2.97
N ALA A 35 -18.65 0.96 -2.79
CA ALA A 35 -19.08 1.91 -3.81
C ALA A 35 -17.96 2.83 -4.33
N ILE A 36 -16.81 2.86 -3.65
CA ILE A 36 -15.64 3.70 -3.99
C ILE A 36 -14.83 3.12 -5.14
N TYR A 37 -14.75 1.79 -5.22
CA TYR A 37 -13.81 1.12 -6.11
C TYR A 37 -14.20 1.09 -7.60
N PRO A 38 -15.49 1.11 -8.02
CA PRO A 38 -15.85 1.06 -9.44
C PRO A 38 -15.17 2.12 -10.33
N PRO A 39 -15.13 3.42 -9.97
CA PRO A 39 -14.41 4.41 -10.79
C PRO A 39 -12.89 4.19 -10.85
N ILE A 40 -12.28 3.68 -9.77
CA ILE A 40 -10.85 3.33 -9.77
C ILE A 40 -10.60 2.14 -10.70
N ARG A 41 -11.49 1.13 -10.69
CA ARG A 41 -11.44 -0.04 -11.56
C ARG A 41 -11.63 0.34 -13.03
N GLU A 42 -12.51 1.30 -13.32
CA GLU A 42 -12.69 1.86 -14.65
C GLU A 42 -11.39 2.51 -15.14
N TRP A 43 -10.80 3.38 -14.34
CA TRP A 43 -9.50 3.99 -14.64
C TRP A 43 -8.40 2.94 -14.86
N LEU A 44 -8.31 1.90 -14.02
CA LEU A 44 -7.37 0.79 -14.21
C LEU A 44 -7.63 0.02 -15.52
N GLY A 45 -8.89 -0.14 -15.92
CA GLY A 45 -9.29 -0.79 -17.17
C GLY A 45 -9.00 0.03 -18.43
N GLU A 46 -9.04 1.35 -18.31
CA GLU A 46 -8.66 2.30 -19.36
C GLU A 46 -7.13 2.40 -19.48
N GLU A 47 -6.45 2.68 -18.38
CA GLU A 47 -5.02 2.90 -18.34
C GLU A 47 -4.20 1.62 -18.48
N LYS A 48 -4.74 0.45 -18.12
CA LYS A 48 -4.13 -0.88 -18.27
C LYS A 48 -2.65 -0.90 -17.85
N PRO A 49 -2.33 -0.74 -16.54
CA PRO A 49 -0.96 -0.92 -16.07
C PRO A 49 -0.46 -2.32 -16.38
N ASP A 50 0.83 -2.44 -16.68
CA ASP A 50 1.50 -3.73 -16.84
C ASP A 50 1.99 -4.26 -15.49
N ILE A 51 2.35 -3.34 -14.57
CA ILE A 51 2.97 -3.65 -13.29
C ILE A 51 2.30 -2.84 -12.16
N ALA A 52 2.04 -3.49 -11.04
CA ALA A 52 1.72 -2.83 -9.77
C ALA A 52 2.89 -2.95 -8.79
N VAL A 53 3.45 -1.83 -8.34
CA VAL A 53 4.37 -1.81 -7.18
C VAL A 53 3.53 -1.56 -5.94
N LEU A 54 3.48 -2.54 -5.03
CA LEU A 54 2.54 -2.56 -3.90
C LEU A 54 3.30 -2.43 -2.58
N PHE A 55 3.18 -1.28 -1.94
CA PHE A 55 3.67 -1.05 -0.57
C PHE A 55 2.64 -1.55 0.43
N TYR A 56 3.02 -2.55 1.23
CA TYR A 56 2.25 -3.08 2.35
C TYR A 56 3.16 -3.27 3.57
N ASN A 57 2.62 -3.77 4.68
CA ASN A 57 3.36 -4.32 5.80
C ASN A 57 2.90 -5.76 6.01
N ASP A 58 3.83 -6.67 6.28
CA ASP A 58 3.50 -8.06 6.60
C ASP A 58 3.07 -8.20 8.06
N HIS A 59 1.89 -8.75 8.29
CA HIS A 59 1.24 -8.88 9.60
C HIS A 59 1.67 -10.15 10.35
N GLY A 60 2.86 -10.67 10.05
CA GLY A 60 3.42 -11.85 10.67
C GLY A 60 3.05 -13.16 9.97
N LEU A 61 2.63 -13.11 8.71
CA LEU A 61 2.48 -14.33 7.92
C LEU A 61 3.86 -14.89 7.53
N GLU A 62 4.70 -14.03 6.96
CA GLU A 62 6.04 -14.39 6.50
C GLU A 62 7.14 -13.76 7.37
N MET A 63 6.97 -12.50 7.76
CA MET A 63 7.97 -11.71 8.48
C MET A 63 7.60 -11.57 9.95
N TRP A 64 7.95 -12.59 10.73
CA TRP A 64 7.68 -12.65 12.16
C TRP A 64 8.64 -11.77 12.99
N LEU A 65 8.38 -11.67 14.29
CA LEU A 65 9.10 -10.80 15.22
C LEU A 65 10.57 -11.19 15.45
N ASP A 66 10.99 -12.38 15.06
CA ASP A 66 12.38 -12.84 15.15
C ASP A 66 13.25 -12.26 14.02
N LYS A 67 12.65 -11.92 12.88
CA LYS A 67 13.31 -11.31 11.72
C LYS A 67 12.38 -10.30 11.05
N LYS A 68 12.52 -9.03 11.42
CA LYS A 68 11.68 -7.94 10.91
C LYS A 68 12.52 -6.92 10.12
N PRO A 69 12.65 -7.07 8.79
CA PRO A 69 13.42 -6.13 7.97
C PRO A 69 12.73 -4.77 7.90
N THR A 70 13.50 -3.67 7.89
CA THR A 70 12.92 -2.32 7.74
C THR A 70 12.18 -2.16 6.41
N PHE A 71 12.82 -2.61 5.32
CA PHE A 71 12.25 -2.67 3.98
C PHE A 71 12.58 -4.05 3.39
N ALA A 72 11.60 -4.69 2.78
CA ALA A 72 11.77 -5.95 2.08
C ALA A 72 11.06 -5.93 0.73
N ILE A 73 11.73 -6.40 -0.32
CA ILE A 73 11.25 -6.32 -1.71
C ILE A 73 11.17 -7.73 -2.27
N GLY A 74 9.98 -8.10 -2.75
CA GLY A 74 9.78 -9.31 -3.52
C GLY A 74 10.48 -9.24 -4.87
N CYS A 75 11.35 -10.22 -5.13
CA CYS A 75 12.07 -10.42 -6.40
C CYS A 75 11.85 -11.85 -6.93
N ALA A 76 10.69 -12.44 -6.63
CA ALA A 76 10.31 -13.78 -7.05
C ALA A 76 9.40 -13.74 -8.29
N PRO A 77 9.36 -14.81 -9.11
CA PRO A 77 8.45 -14.89 -10.26
C PRO A 77 6.98 -15.08 -9.86
N GLU A 78 6.72 -15.52 -8.63
CA GLU A 78 5.38 -15.78 -8.12
C GLU A 78 5.36 -15.57 -6.60
N TYR A 79 4.22 -15.12 -6.08
CA TYR A 79 3.94 -15.03 -4.64
C TYR A 79 2.64 -15.75 -4.30
N GLN A 80 2.66 -16.50 -3.20
CA GLN A 80 1.48 -17.21 -2.69
C GLN A 80 1.00 -16.55 -1.40
N ASN A 81 -0.29 -16.70 -1.08
CA ASN A 81 -0.83 -16.33 0.22
C ASN A 81 -1.27 -17.58 0.99
N ALA A 82 -1.51 -17.40 2.29
CA ALA A 82 -2.05 -18.44 3.15
C ALA A 82 -3.14 -17.89 4.05
N ASP A 83 -3.90 -18.78 4.67
CA ASP A 83 -4.84 -18.40 5.71
C ASP A 83 -4.06 -17.93 6.95
N GLU A 84 -4.36 -16.72 7.40
CA GLU A 84 -3.76 -16.07 8.57
C GLU A 84 -4.55 -16.37 9.86
N GLY A 85 -5.46 -17.34 9.81
CA GLY A 85 -6.34 -17.72 10.91
C GLY A 85 -7.74 -17.11 10.82
N TRP A 86 -8.06 -16.44 9.71
CA TRP A 86 -9.37 -15.81 9.46
C TRP A 86 -10.34 -16.73 8.71
N GLY A 87 -9.86 -17.89 8.22
CA GLY A 87 -10.66 -18.80 7.40
C GLY A 87 -10.95 -18.25 6.00
N ILE A 88 -10.17 -17.26 5.55
CA ILE A 88 -10.26 -16.68 4.21
C ILE A 88 -9.54 -17.63 3.25
N LYS A 89 -10.18 -17.97 2.13
CA LYS A 89 -9.55 -18.85 1.14
C LYS A 89 -8.36 -18.14 0.49
N PRO A 90 -7.24 -18.86 0.25
CA PRO A 90 -6.17 -18.34 -0.57
C PRO A 90 -6.66 -17.92 -1.95
N ILE A 91 -6.06 -16.85 -2.49
CA ILE A 91 -6.32 -16.38 -3.85
C ILE A 91 -5.37 -17.09 -4.82
N PRO A 92 -5.63 -17.08 -6.14
CA PRO A 92 -4.64 -17.56 -7.11
C PRO A 92 -3.28 -16.86 -6.94
N PRO A 93 -2.16 -17.54 -7.19
CA PRO A 93 -0.84 -16.94 -7.04
C PRO A 93 -0.68 -15.63 -7.81
N VAL A 94 0.10 -14.71 -7.24
CA VAL A 94 0.37 -13.39 -7.81
C VAL A 94 1.66 -13.49 -8.65
N THR A 95 1.56 -13.15 -9.94
CA THR A 95 2.71 -13.12 -10.85
C THR A 95 3.65 -11.97 -10.49
N GLY A 96 4.93 -12.27 -10.27
CA GLY A 96 5.94 -11.26 -9.96
C GLY A 96 6.59 -10.62 -11.19
N GLU A 97 7.10 -9.39 -11.04
CA GLU A 97 7.99 -8.76 -12.03
C GLU A 97 9.45 -8.83 -11.58
N THR A 98 10.18 -9.84 -12.05
CA THR A 98 11.56 -10.11 -11.63
C THR A 98 12.56 -9.10 -12.18
N GLU A 99 12.42 -8.67 -13.43
CA GLU A 99 13.40 -7.75 -14.05
C GLU A 99 13.37 -6.36 -13.41
N LEU A 100 12.18 -5.77 -13.27
CA LEU A 100 12.05 -4.46 -12.61
C LEU A 100 12.36 -4.54 -11.12
N SER A 101 11.97 -5.61 -10.40
CA SER A 101 12.27 -5.72 -8.97
C SER A 101 13.78 -5.80 -8.69
N TRP A 102 14.54 -6.54 -9.49
CA TRP A 102 16.01 -6.54 -9.41
C TRP A 102 16.62 -5.21 -9.82
N HIS A 103 16.07 -4.53 -10.84
CA HIS A 103 16.49 -3.18 -11.20
C HIS A 103 16.30 -2.20 -10.04
N ILE A 104 15.13 -2.23 -9.37
CA ILE A 104 14.82 -1.43 -8.19
C ILE A 104 15.80 -1.71 -7.05
N VAL A 105 16.06 -2.98 -6.72
CA VAL A 105 17.00 -3.36 -5.66
C VAL A 105 18.40 -2.81 -5.94
N ASN A 106 18.93 -2.99 -7.15
CA ASN A 106 20.25 -2.49 -7.52
C ASN A 106 20.31 -0.96 -7.41
N HIS A 107 19.28 -0.26 -7.91
CA HIS A 107 19.19 1.19 -7.80
C HIS A 107 19.16 1.66 -6.34
N LEU A 108 18.42 0.98 -5.47
CA LEU A 108 18.33 1.32 -4.05
C LEU A 108 19.67 1.18 -3.32
N ILE A 109 20.42 0.10 -3.60
CA ILE A 109 21.75 -0.11 -3.01
C ILE A 109 22.72 1.01 -3.43
N GLU A 110 22.69 1.42 -4.70
CA GLU A 110 23.52 2.53 -5.21
C GLU A 110 23.09 3.91 -4.67
N ASN A 111 21.92 4.00 -4.03
CA ASN A 111 21.36 5.24 -3.45
C ASN A 111 21.20 5.14 -1.93
N ASP A 112 22.06 4.36 -1.25
CA ASP A 112 22.17 4.28 0.21
C ASP A 112 20.87 3.85 0.93
N PHE A 113 20.17 2.86 0.35
CA PHE A 113 19.12 2.10 1.02
C PHE A 113 19.54 0.63 1.19
N ASP A 114 19.13 0.04 2.32
CA ASP A 114 19.47 -1.32 2.71
C ASP A 114 18.24 -2.26 2.67
N PRO A 115 17.60 -2.50 1.50
CA PRO A 115 16.45 -3.39 1.43
C PRO A 115 16.85 -4.86 1.60
N THR A 116 15.97 -5.65 2.19
CA THR A 116 16.07 -7.12 2.16
C THR A 116 15.48 -7.65 0.85
N VAL A 117 16.27 -8.41 0.10
CA VAL A 117 15.82 -9.07 -1.14
C VAL A 117 15.10 -10.38 -0.80
N CYS A 118 13.88 -10.54 -1.32
CA CYS A 118 13.01 -11.67 -1.03
C CYS A 118 12.72 -12.47 -2.31
N GLN A 119 13.40 -13.60 -2.49
CA GLN A 119 13.18 -14.49 -3.66
C GLN A 119 12.20 -15.64 -3.39
N ASP A 120 11.76 -15.76 -2.14
CA ASP A 120 10.71 -16.68 -1.69
C ASP A 120 10.05 -16.05 -0.47
N ILE A 121 8.82 -15.55 -0.63
CA ILE A 121 7.99 -14.97 0.42
C ILE A 121 6.52 -15.24 0.13
N LYS A 122 5.74 -15.42 1.19
CA LYS A 122 4.29 -15.27 1.10
C LYS A 122 3.87 -13.82 1.19
N VAL A 123 2.70 -13.53 0.63
CA VAL A 123 2.02 -12.24 0.75
C VAL A 123 0.72 -12.43 1.53
N ASP A 124 0.42 -11.53 2.45
CA ASP A 124 -0.71 -11.62 3.37
C ASP A 124 -1.90 -10.74 2.93
N HIS A 125 -2.87 -10.51 3.81
CA HIS A 125 -4.00 -9.62 3.56
C HIS A 125 -3.59 -8.19 3.18
N GLY A 126 -2.45 -7.70 3.69
CA GLY A 126 -1.94 -6.36 3.41
C GLY A 126 -1.65 -6.13 1.93
N ALA A 127 -1.34 -7.20 1.20
CA ALA A 127 -1.20 -7.21 -0.25
C ALA A 127 -2.44 -7.73 -0.98
N THR A 128 -3.04 -8.83 -0.50
CA THR A 128 -4.10 -9.54 -1.23
C THR A 128 -5.46 -8.85 -1.20
N VAL A 129 -5.80 -8.12 -0.12
CA VAL A 129 -7.05 -7.36 -0.03
C VAL A 129 -7.06 -6.21 -1.06
N PRO A 130 -6.04 -5.33 -1.14
CA PRO A 130 -5.97 -4.30 -2.18
C PRO A 130 -6.02 -4.85 -3.60
N LEU A 131 -5.31 -5.96 -3.88
CA LEU A 131 -5.35 -6.59 -5.21
C LEU A 131 -6.77 -7.05 -5.57
N THR A 132 -7.48 -7.67 -4.64
CA THR A 132 -8.84 -8.17 -4.89
C THR A 132 -9.86 -7.03 -5.01
N LEU A 133 -9.65 -5.93 -4.28
CA LEU A 133 -10.47 -4.72 -4.38
C LEU A 133 -10.31 -4.02 -5.73
N LEU A 134 -9.08 -3.88 -6.21
CA LEU A 134 -8.75 -3.15 -7.43
C LEU A 134 -8.92 -3.99 -8.69
N TRP A 135 -8.76 -5.31 -8.57
CA TRP A 135 -8.92 -6.27 -9.66
C TRP A 135 -9.84 -7.43 -9.24
N PRO A 136 -11.16 -7.20 -9.21
CA PRO A 136 -12.12 -8.21 -8.80
C PRO A 136 -12.07 -9.44 -9.72
N ASN A 137 -12.53 -10.58 -9.22
CA ASN A 137 -12.49 -11.89 -9.90
C ASN A 137 -11.06 -12.30 -10.30
N PHE A 138 -10.07 -11.89 -9.51
CA PHE A 138 -8.64 -12.19 -9.73
C PHE A 138 -8.10 -11.67 -11.07
N THR A 139 -8.66 -10.57 -11.58
CA THR A 139 -8.19 -9.96 -12.85
C THR A 139 -6.77 -9.39 -12.75
N TYR A 140 -6.20 -9.31 -11.54
CA TYR A 140 -4.79 -8.96 -11.32
C TYR A 140 -3.84 -9.98 -11.96
N GLN A 141 -4.31 -11.20 -12.28
CA GLN A 141 -3.51 -12.17 -13.03
C GLN A 141 -3.08 -11.66 -14.42
N GLY A 142 -3.75 -10.62 -14.94
CA GLY A 142 -3.35 -9.93 -16.17
C GLY A 142 -2.20 -8.94 -16.01
N ILE A 143 -1.73 -8.69 -14.78
CA ILE A 143 -0.62 -7.77 -14.48
C ILE A 143 0.45 -8.48 -13.65
N LYS A 144 1.64 -7.88 -13.58
CA LYS A 144 2.69 -8.34 -12.66
C LYS A 144 2.70 -7.46 -11.41
N VAL A 145 3.16 -8.00 -10.28
CA VAL A 145 3.19 -7.29 -9.00
C VAL A 145 4.59 -7.35 -8.38
N ILE A 146 5.01 -6.25 -7.78
CA ILE A 146 6.21 -6.17 -6.94
C ILE A 146 5.74 -5.84 -5.51
N PRO A 147 5.63 -6.82 -4.60
CA PRO A 147 5.27 -6.57 -3.22
C PRO A 147 6.48 -5.99 -2.46
N ILE A 148 6.26 -4.91 -1.74
CA ILE A 148 7.26 -4.22 -0.93
C ILE A 148 6.71 -4.09 0.48
N SER A 149 7.31 -4.83 1.41
CA SER A 149 6.94 -4.80 2.82
C SER A 149 7.74 -3.72 3.56
N ILE A 150 7.06 -2.86 4.30
CA ILE A 150 7.62 -1.85 5.20
C ILE A 150 7.27 -2.26 6.63
N ASN A 151 8.27 -2.36 7.51
CA ASN A 151 8.03 -2.71 8.91
C ASN A 151 7.23 -1.63 9.65
N CYS A 152 6.04 -1.98 10.11
CA CYS A 152 5.12 -1.13 10.87
C CYS A 152 4.74 -1.76 12.24
N GLU A 153 5.27 -2.95 12.55
CA GLU A 153 4.85 -3.75 13.71
C GLU A 153 5.91 -3.82 14.80
N ARG A 154 7.19 -3.69 14.44
CA ARG A 154 8.31 -3.84 15.38
C ARG A 154 9.17 -2.58 15.43
N HIS A 155 9.23 -1.96 16.60
CA HIS A 155 10.19 -0.88 16.82
C HIS A 155 11.65 -1.39 16.80
N PRO A 156 12.60 -0.62 16.23
CA PRO A 156 12.39 0.66 15.53
C PRO A 156 11.84 0.49 14.09
N MET A 157 10.85 1.30 13.75
CA MET A 157 10.27 1.42 12.40
C MET A 157 10.96 2.56 11.62
N PRO A 158 10.93 2.56 10.28
CA PRO A 158 11.39 3.72 9.52
C PRO A 158 10.55 4.95 9.90
N LYS A 159 11.21 6.11 9.99
CA LYS A 159 10.51 7.39 10.19
C LYS A 159 9.75 7.80 8.91
N PRO A 160 8.70 8.65 8.99
CA PRO A 160 7.93 9.09 7.82
C PRO A 160 8.79 9.62 6.67
N SER A 161 9.78 10.48 6.96
CA SER A 161 10.74 10.99 5.96
C SER A 161 11.57 9.90 5.28
N ARG A 162 11.88 8.79 5.97
CA ARG A 162 12.65 7.68 5.36
C ARG A 162 11.77 6.86 4.42
N SER A 163 10.49 6.64 4.75
CA SER A 163 9.54 5.95 3.86
C SER A 163 9.24 6.77 2.61
N TYR A 164 9.08 8.08 2.74
CA TYR A 164 8.93 8.97 1.59
C TYR A 164 10.16 8.97 0.67
N ALA A 165 11.36 9.12 1.25
CA ALA A 165 12.61 9.06 0.48
C ALA A 165 12.84 7.69 -0.19
N PHE A 166 12.44 6.60 0.47
CA PHE A 166 12.47 5.25 -0.12
C PHE A 166 11.57 5.18 -1.36
N GLY A 167 10.36 5.72 -1.27
CA GLY A 167 9.45 5.91 -2.40
C GLY A 167 10.07 6.73 -3.54
N GLN A 168 10.74 7.83 -3.23
CA GLN A 168 11.43 8.66 -4.24
C GLN A 168 12.48 7.86 -5.02
N ALA A 169 13.32 7.10 -4.31
CA ALA A 169 14.35 6.25 -4.92
C ALA A 169 13.74 5.13 -5.77
N ILE A 170 12.65 4.49 -5.33
CA ILE A 170 11.92 3.50 -6.14
C ILE A 170 11.31 4.15 -7.39
N GLY A 171 10.70 5.32 -7.25
CA GLY A 171 10.17 6.07 -8.38
C GLY A 171 11.25 6.40 -9.41
N ASP A 172 12.46 6.75 -8.95
CA ASP A 172 13.60 7.03 -9.82
C ASP A 172 14.12 5.79 -10.52
N ALA A 173 14.21 4.67 -9.81
CA ALA A 173 14.50 3.37 -10.41
C ALA A 173 13.50 3.04 -11.53
N ILE A 174 12.19 3.14 -11.27
CA ILE A 174 11.15 2.88 -12.28
C ILE A 174 11.33 3.79 -13.50
N ARG A 175 11.53 5.09 -13.29
CA ARG A 175 11.69 6.05 -14.40
C ARG A 175 12.94 5.81 -15.23
N CYS A 176 14.04 5.31 -14.64
CA CYS A 176 15.27 5.03 -15.37
C CYS A 176 15.34 3.62 -15.96
N TRP A 177 14.31 2.79 -15.74
CA TRP A 177 14.24 1.45 -16.32
C TRP A 177 13.91 1.51 -17.82
N ASP A 178 14.73 0.82 -18.62
CA ASP A 178 14.63 0.77 -20.08
C ASP A 178 13.51 -0.18 -20.53
N SER A 179 12.27 0.28 -20.34
CA SER A 179 11.04 -0.41 -20.73
C SER A 179 9.99 0.65 -21.14
N GLU A 180 8.93 0.24 -21.82
CA GLU A 180 7.75 1.09 -22.13
C GLU A 180 6.54 0.72 -21.26
N GLN A 181 6.74 -0.14 -20.25
CA GLN A 181 5.66 -0.59 -19.37
C GLN A 181 5.10 0.52 -18.50
N LYS A 182 3.80 0.44 -18.25
CA LYS A 182 3.05 1.31 -17.34
C LYS A 182 3.02 0.71 -15.95
N VAL A 183 3.42 1.52 -14.97
CA VAL A 183 3.49 1.14 -13.57
C VAL A 183 2.46 1.93 -12.76
N VAL A 184 1.60 1.23 -12.02
CA VAL A 184 0.79 1.83 -10.96
C VAL A 184 1.47 1.58 -9.61
N VAL A 185 1.49 2.57 -8.73
CA VAL A 185 2.05 2.43 -7.38
C VAL A 185 0.93 2.40 -6.34
N LEU A 186 0.94 1.43 -5.44
CA LEU A 186 -0.10 1.24 -4.42
C LEU A 186 0.49 1.48 -3.03
N GLY A 187 -0.15 2.32 -2.23
CA GLY A 187 0.16 2.51 -0.81
C GLY A 187 -0.97 1.99 0.05
N THR A 188 -0.77 0.89 0.75
CA THR A 188 -1.86 0.20 1.45
C THR A 188 -1.87 0.50 2.95
N GLY A 189 -2.85 0.01 3.69
CA GLY A 189 -2.96 0.17 5.15
C GLY A 189 -3.57 1.48 5.61
N GLY A 190 -3.53 1.73 6.92
CA GLY A 190 -4.10 2.90 7.56
C GLY A 190 -5.64 2.97 7.50
N LEU A 191 -6.24 4.11 7.88
CA LEU A 191 -5.63 5.29 8.46
C LEU A 191 -5.60 5.19 9.99
N SER A 192 -6.21 6.11 10.74
CA SER A 192 -6.23 6.03 12.19
C SER A 192 -6.88 4.74 12.68
N HIS A 193 -6.17 4.03 13.56
CA HIS A 193 -6.68 2.91 14.32
C HIS A 193 -5.74 2.50 15.44
N GLN A 194 -6.32 1.84 16.46
CA GLN A 194 -5.58 1.09 17.45
C GLN A 194 -6.26 -0.24 17.73
N LEU A 195 -5.52 -1.36 17.59
CA LEU A 195 -6.06 -2.71 17.74
C LEU A 195 -5.92 -3.28 19.16
N ASP A 196 -5.03 -2.72 19.97
CA ASP A 196 -4.63 -3.31 21.25
C ASP A 196 -4.58 -2.29 22.41
N GLY A 197 -4.66 -2.84 23.62
CA GLY A 197 -4.59 -2.09 24.87
C GLY A 197 -5.85 -1.24 25.17
N PRO A 198 -5.83 -0.47 26.28
CA PRO A 198 -7.00 0.30 26.74
C PRO A 198 -7.47 1.42 25.80
N ARG A 199 -6.66 1.80 24.80
CA ARG A 199 -6.97 2.83 23.80
C ARG A 199 -7.43 2.22 22.45
N ALA A 200 -7.61 0.90 22.38
CA ALA A 200 -8.13 0.24 21.19
C ALA A 200 -9.46 0.86 20.74
N GLY A 201 -9.65 0.98 19.42
CA GLY A 201 -10.82 1.61 18.81
C GLY A 201 -10.76 3.13 18.68
N ILE A 202 -9.64 3.78 19.01
CA ILE A 202 -9.46 5.20 18.69
C ILE A 202 -9.46 5.41 17.16
N LEU A 203 -10.14 6.47 16.74
CA LEU A 203 -10.18 6.98 15.38
C LEU A 203 -10.02 8.50 15.42
N ASN A 204 -9.41 9.09 14.40
CA ASN A 204 -9.15 10.52 14.30
C ASN A 204 -9.37 11.02 12.87
N ALA A 205 -10.63 11.19 12.49
CA ALA A 205 -11.03 11.59 11.15
C ALA A 205 -10.43 12.94 10.71
N ASP A 206 -10.26 13.90 11.63
CA ASP A 206 -9.67 15.19 11.31
C ASP A 206 -8.18 15.04 10.93
N PHE A 207 -7.43 14.21 11.67
CA PHE A 207 -6.04 13.94 11.36
C PHE A 207 -5.88 13.10 10.08
N ASP A 208 -6.77 12.13 9.87
CA ASP A 208 -6.78 11.30 8.67
C ASP A 208 -6.99 12.14 7.41
N ASN A 209 -8.05 12.96 7.39
CA ASN A 209 -8.33 13.84 6.26
C ASN A 209 -7.23 14.88 6.05
N TRP A 210 -6.65 15.41 7.13
CA TRP A 210 -5.48 16.28 7.03
C TRP A 210 -4.28 15.56 6.38
N CYS A 211 -4.02 14.30 6.72
CA CYS A 211 -2.95 13.54 6.07
C CYS A 211 -3.24 13.32 4.57
N MET A 212 -4.48 12.97 4.22
CA MET A 212 -4.91 12.83 2.82
C MET A 212 -4.74 14.13 2.02
N ASP A 213 -5.08 15.27 2.62
CA ASP A 213 -4.84 16.60 2.03
C ASP A 213 -3.36 16.90 1.83
N LYS A 214 -2.52 16.56 2.80
CA LYS A 214 -1.08 16.81 2.73
C LYS A 214 -0.37 15.88 1.77
N LEU A 215 -0.83 14.64 1.57
CA LEU A 215 -0.31 13.78 0.51
C LEU A 215 -0.47 14.42 -0.88
N VAL A 216 -1.55 15.16 -1.12
CA VAL A 216 -1.78 15.87 -2.38
C VAL A 216 -0.96 17.16 -2.44
N SER A 217 -1.13 18.01 -1.42
CA SER A 217 -0.68 19.41 -1.47
C SER A 217 0.78 19.62 -1.03
N ASN A 218 1.22 18.96 0.03
CA ASN A 218 2.52 19.19 0.65
C ASN A 218 2.91 18.03 1.62
N PRO A 219 3.42 16.90 1.11
CA PRO A 219 3.72 15.73 1.96
C PRO A 219 4.81 16.03 3.00
N GLU A 220 5.67 17.03 2.76
CA GLU A 220 6.75 17.47 3.66
C GLU A 220 6.27 17.82 5.07
N GLU A 221 5.01 18.26 5.23
CA GLU A 221 4.42 18.53 6.55
C GLU A 221 4.22 17.24 7.37
N ILE A 222 3.84 16.14 6.72
CA ILE A 222 3.73 14.83 7.38
C ILE A 222 5.13 14.33 7.79
N LEU A 223 6.15 14.63 6.99
CA LEU A 223 7.52 14.14 7.21
C LEU A 223 8.18 14.71 8.47
N GLN A 224 7.62 15.77 9.05
CA GLN A 224 8.07 16.37 10.31
C GLN A 224 7.68 15.55 11.54
N PHE A 225 6.72 14.62 11.40
CA PHE A 225 6.31 13.77 12.50
C PHE A 225 7.33 12.64 12.75
N SER A 226 7.50 12.31 14.03
CA SER A 226 8.03 11.03 14.46
C SER A 226 6.95 9.95 14.44
N ASN A 227 7.35 8.68 14.51
CA ASN A 227 6.38 7.59 14.69
C ASN A 227 5.58 7.74 16.00
N VAL A 228 6.16 8.35 17.04
CA VAL A 228 5.46 8.62 18.30
C VAL A 228 4.36 9.66 18.08
N ASP A 229 4.62 10.74 17.33
CA ASP A 229 3.60 11.75 17.01
C ASP A 229 2.43 11.14 16.24
N LEU A 230 2.70 10.23 15.30
CA LEU A 230 1.66 9.52 14.56
C LEU A 230 0.83 8.62 15.49
N ILE A 231 1.49 7.87 16.37
CA ILE A 231 0.82 7.00 17.36
C ILE A 231 -0.08 7.80 18.31
N GLU A 232 0.40 8.94 18.80
CA GLU A 232 -0.36 9.82 19.68
C GLU A 232 -1.58 10.41 18.97
N ARG A 233 -1.49 10.73 17.68
CA ARG A 233 -2.59 11.37 16.93
C ARG A 233 -3.61 10.38 16.39
N GLY A 234 -3.18 9.27 15.80
CA GLY A 234 -4.05 8.34 15.06
C GLY A 234 -4.16 6.94 15.64
N GLY A 235 -3.50 6.63 16.77
CA GLY A 235 -3.47 5.29 17.34
C GLY A 235 -2.23 4.48 16.92
N ALA A 236 -1.97 3.37 17.62
CA ALA A 236 -0.71 2.63 17.51
C ALA A 236 -0.37 2.18 16.08
N GLN A 237 -1.37 1.79 15.29
CA GLN A 237 -1.19 1.31 13.92
C GLN A 237 -1.26 2.43 12.87
N MET A 238 -1.42 3.71 13.25
CA MET A 238 -1.34 4.86 12.33
C MET A 238 0.00 4.96 11.60
N VAL A 239 1.05 4.33 12.13
CA VAL A 239 2.37 4.21 11.50
C VAL A 239 2.33 3.57 10.11
N GLU A 240 1.27 2.83 9.78
CA GLU A 240 1.00 2.32 8.44
C GLU A 240 0.93 3.41 7.35
N LEU A 241 0.71 4.68 7.72
CA LEU A 241 0.82 5.82 6.81
C LEU A 241 2.18 5.88 6.07
N ALA A 242 3.22 5.19 6.59
CA ALA A 242 4.49 4.98 5.90
C ALA A 242 4.34 4.44 4.46
N MET A 243 3.38 3.55 4.19
CA MET A 243 3.16 2.97 2.86
C MET A 243 2.54 3.99 1.89
N TRP A 244 1.66 4.86 2.39
CA TRP A 244 1.07 5.95 1.61
C TRP A 244 2.13 7.00 1.26
N LEU A 245 3.04 7.28 2.20
CA LEU A 245 4.19 8.15 1.97
C LEU A 245 5.17 7.56 0.96
N ALA A 246 5.46 6.25 1.02
CA ALA A 246 6.30 5.58 0.03
C ALA A 246 5.66 5.65 -1.37
N MET A 247 4.37 5.34 -1.50
CA MET A 247 3.63 5.50 -2.76
C MET A 247 3.72 6.94 -3.27
N ARG A 248 3.42 7.93 -2.41
CA ARG A 248 3.44 9.34 -2.81
C ARG A 248 4.84 9.79 -3.20
N GLY A 249 5.89 9.28 -2.57
CA GLY A 249 7.29 9.53 -2.90
C GLY A 249 7.66 9.05 -4.31
N CYS A 250 7.04 7.96 -4.80
CA CYS A 250 7.28 7.47 -6.15
C CYS A 250 6.87 8.48 -7.23
N ILE A 251 5.87 9.34 -6.97
CA ILE A 251 5.35 10.31 -7.94
C ILE A 251 6.07 11.66 -7.76
N LYS A 252 6.87 12.06 -8.75
CA LYS A 252 7.54 13.37 -8.74
C LYS A 252 6.56 14.50 -9.04
N GLY A 253 6.79 15.65 -8.42
CA GLY A 253 6.04 16.88 -8.69
C GLY A 253 4.64 16.89 -8.09
N GLU A 254 3.79 17.73 -8.67
CA GLU A 254 2.39 17.88 -8.27
C GLU A 254 1.54 16.69 -8.73
N VAL A 255 0.48 16.42 -7.98
CA VAL A 255 -0.51 15.40 -8.32
C VAL A 255 -1.91 16.02 -8.40
N GLU A 256 -2.74 15.48 -9.29
CA GLU A 256 -4.18 15.68 -9.27
C GLU A 256 -4.80 14.60 -8.38
N GLU A 257 -5.63 15.01 -7.41
CA GLU A 257 -6.51 14.07 -6.71
C GLU A 257 -7.74 13.80 -7.58
N LYS A 258 -7.71 12.69 -8.32
CA LYS A 258 -8.79 12.32 -9.23
C LYS A 258 -10.02 11.84 -8.48
N LEU A 259 -9.79 11.13 -7.38
CA LEU A 259 -10.83 10.55 -6.53
C LEU A 259 -10.33 10.47 -5.10
N ARG A 260 -11.25 10.73 -4.17
CA ARG A 260 -11.08 10.50 -2.73
C ARG A 260 -12.36 9.93 -2.14
N ASN A 261 -12.24 8.99 -1.21
CA ASN A 261 -13.30 8.74 -0.23
C ASN A 261 -12.72 8.32 1.13
N TYR A 262 -13.50 8.50 2.18
CA TYR A 262 -13.18 8.21 3.57
C TYR A 262 -14.44 7.65 4.25
N VAL A 263 -14.36 6.42 4.75
CA VAL A 263 -15.46 5.71 5.44
C VAL A 263 -14.96 5.23 6.78
N SER A 264 -15.66 5.61 7.85
CA SER A 264 -15.25 5.28 9.21
C SER A 264 -16.48 5.09 10.12
N PRO A 265 -16.52 4.04 10.95
CA PRO A 265 -15.55 2.94 11.05
C PRO A 265 -15.82 1.80 10.06
N ILE A 266 -14.77 1.10 9.62
CA ILE A 266 -14.86 -0.28 9.14
C ILE A 266 -13.96 -1.15 10.03
N SER A 267 -14.54 -2.14 10.72
CA SER A 267 -13.89 -2.81 11.85
C SER A 267 -13.44 -1.78 12.90
N ASN A 268 -12.15 -1.76 13.26
CA ASN A 268 -11.55 -0.79 14.19
C ASN A 268 -10.79 0.33 13.48
N THR A 269 -10.98 0.50 12.17
CA THR A 269 -10.14 1.35 11.33
C THR A 269 -10.96 2.37 10.54
N ALA A 270 -10.38 3.55 10.38
CA ALA A 270 -10.83 4.53 9.40
C ALA A 270 -10.31 4.16 8.01
N VAL A 271 -11.21 3.85 7.07
CA VAL A 271 -10.82 3.46 5.72
C VAL A 271 -10.73 4.68 4.81
N GLY A 272 -9.55 4.91 4.25
CA GLY A 272 -9.31 5.95 3.25
C GLY A 272 -8.93 5.36 1.89
N VAL A 273 -9.30 6.05 0.82
CA VAL A 273 -8.93 5.71 -0.56
C VAL A 273 -8.66 6.99 -1.35
N GLN A 274 -7.55 7.04 -2.09
CA GLN A 274 -7.20 8.13 -3.01
C GLN A 274 -6.70 7.56 -4.34
N LEU A 275 -7.09 8.19 -5.46
CA LEU A 275 -6.43 8.04 -6.76
C LEU A 275 -5.71 9.36 -7.09
N LEU A 276 -4.38 9.29 -7.18
CA LEU A 276 -3.51 10.42 -7.44
C LEU A 276 -2.84 10.25 -8.81
N LEU A 277 -3.01 11.24 -9.69
CA LEU A 277 -2.41 11.24 -11.02
C LEU A 277 -1.25 12.23 -11.05
N PRO A 278 -0.08 11.88 -11.63
CA PRO A 278 0.98 12.86 -11.87
C PRO A 278 0.43 13.99 -12.76
N LYS A 279 0.61 15.26 -12.37
CA LYS A 279 0.36 16.36 -13.30
C LYS A 279 1.47 16.36 -14.34
N GLU A 280 1.11 16.37 -15.63
CA GLU A 280 2.11 16.56 -16.67
C GLU A 280 2.83 17.90 -16.45
N ALA A 281 4.16 17.87 -16.51
CA ALA A 281 5.03 19.04 -16.34
C ALA A 281 5.09 19.88 -17.62
#